data_AF-L1JHH9-F1
#
_entry.id   AF-L1JHH9-F1
#
_cell.length_a   1.000
_cell.length_b   1.000
_cell.length_c   1.000
_cell.angle_alpha   90.00
_cell.angle_beta   90.00
_cell.angle_gamma   90.00
#
_symmetry.space_group_name_H-M   'P 1'
#
loop_
_entity.id
_entity.type
_entity.pdbx_description
1 polymer ?
#
loop_
_entity_poly.entity_id
_entity_poly.type
_entity_poly.pdbx_seq_one_letter_code
_entity_poly.pdbx_strand_id
1 'polypeptide(L)'
;MQRLPIPARSLDNIELVTNILEEEDDVVACHRQQIEDNMALVQEEMGLLTQVEMPGGSVESYVIRLDRVLQRKIESVNKLRERLSEFQQRLKEEETLSKTRRL
;
A
#
# COMPACT_ATOMS: atom_id res chain seq x y z
N MET A 1 18.07 13.99 43.29
CA MET A 1 18.16 14.52 41.92
C MET A 1 16.75 14.56 41.34
N GLN A 2 16.17 15.75 41.16
CA GLN A 2 14.88 15.89 40.49
C GLN A 2 15.12 15.75 38.98
N ARG A 3 14.48 14.76 38.34
CA ARG A 3 14.37 14.73 36.88
C ARG A 3 13.52 15.94 36.48
N LEU A 4 14.08 16.82 35.65
CA LEU A 4 13.33 17.92 35.06
C LEU A 4 12.17 17.33 34.23
N PRO A 5 10.95 17.88 34.35
CA PRO A 5 9.83 17.45 33.52
C PRO A 5 10.16 17.69 32.05
N ILE A 6 10.03 16.64 31.25
CA ILE A 6 10.19 16.71 29.80
C ILE A 6 9.09 17.66 29.28
N PRO A 7 9.42 18.72 28.53
CA PRO A 7 8.41 19.64 28.01
C PRO A 7 7.48 18.89 27.05
N ALA A 8 6.15 19.05 27.24
CA ALA A 8 5.11 18.37 26.44
C ALA A 8 5.37 18.44 24.92
N ARG A 9 5.87 19.59 24.43
CA ARG A 9 6.26 19.83 23.03
C ARG A 9 7.31 18.86 22.44
N SER A 10 8.09 18.20 23.29
CA SER A 10 9.07 17.18 22.87
C SER A 10 8.49 15.77 22.82
N LEU A 11 7.43 15.50 23.59
CA LEU A 11 6.67 14.24 23.49
C LEU A 11 5.83 14.23 22.21
N ASP A 12 5.15 15.34 21.90
CA ASP A 12 4.35 15.50 20.67
C ASP A 12 5.19 15.28 19.40
N ASN A 13 6.49 15.59 19.45
CA ASN A 13 7.39 15.42 18.30
C ASN A 13 7.87 13.97 18.16
N ILE A 14 8.10 13.28 19.27
CA ILE A 14 8.45 11.85 19.27
C ILE A 14 7.27 11.02 18.77
N GLU A 15 6.05 11.31 19.25
CA GLU A 15 4.83 10.61 18.81
C GLU A 15 4.57 10.80 17.31
N LEU A 16 4.71 12.02 16.79
CA LEU A 16 4.56 12.29 15.35
C LEU A 16 5.57 11.51 14.50
N VAL A 17 6.84 11.49 14.91
CA VAL A 17 7.90 10.77 14.19
C VAL A 17 7.68 9.25 14.26
N THR A 18 7.28 8.73 15.42
CA THR A 18 6.95 7.30 15.58
C THR A 18 5.80 6.90 14.66
N ASN A 19 4.72 7.70 14.62
CA ASN A 19 3.57 7.40 13.76
C ASN A 19 3.94 7.38 12.27
N ILE A 20 4.79 8.30 11.81
CA ILE A 20 5.25 8.34 10.40
C ILE A 20 6.09 7.11 10.06
N LEU A 21 6.97 6.67 10.97
CA LEU A 21 7.80 5.47 10.74
C LEU A 21 6.97 4.19 10.69
N GLU A 22 5.99 4.05 11.58
CA GLU A 22 5.07 2.90 11.56
C GLU A 22 4.27 2.86 10.25
N GLU A 23 3.79 4.01 9.78
CA GLU A 23 3.05 4.09 8.52
C GLU A 23 3.94 3.88 7.28
N GLU A 24 5.21 4.29 7.34
CA GLU A 24 6.20 3.97 6.30
C GLU A 24 6.36 2.45 6.18
N ASP A 25 6.57 1.77 7.30
CA ASP A 25 6.68 0.31 7.36
C ASP A 25 5.41 -0.36 6.81
N ASP A 26 4.22 0.15 7.15
CA ASP A 26 2.94 -0.33 6.63
C ASP A 26 2.80 -0.16 5.11
N VAL A 27 3.18 0.99 4.56
CA VAL A 27 3.15 1.25 3.11
C VAL A 27 4.10 0.30 2.38
N VAL A 28 5.31 0.12 2.91
CA VAL A 28 6.31 -0.77 2.32
C VAL A 28 5.85 -2.24 2.41
N ALA A 29 5.30 -2.66 3.54
CA ALA A 29 4.73 -4.01 3.71
C ALA A 29 3.57 -4.24 2.75
N CYS A 30 2.66 -3.28 2.62
CA CYS A 30 1.55 -3.34 1.67
C CYS A 30 2.06 -3.46 0.22
N HIS A 31 3.12 -2.72 -0.14
CA HIS A 31 3.71 -2.82 -1.47
C HIS A 31 4.32 -4.21 -1.73
N ARG A 32 5.07 -4.77 -0.77
CA ARG A 32 5.63 -6.13 -0.88
C ARG A 32 4.54 -7.18 -1.08
N GLN A 33 3.47 -7.13 -0.28
CA GLN A 33 2.33 -8.03 -0.44
C GLN A 33 1.69 -7.88 -1.83
N GLN A 34 1.52 -6.65 -2.32
CA GLN A 34 0.96 -6.40 -3.65
C GLN A 34 1.82 -6.96 -4.78
N ILE A 35 3.15 -7.06 -4.59
CA ILE A 35 4.05 -7.72 -5.55
C ILE A 35 3.79 -9.23 -5.55
N GLU A 36 3.72 -9.85 -4.38
CA GLU A 36 3.47 -11.29 -4.24
C GLU A 36 2.10 -11.68 -4.83
N ASP A 37 1.06 -10.91 -4.52
CA ASP A 37 -0.29 -11.11 -5.04
C ASP A 37 -0.32 -10.96 -6.58
N ASN A 38 0.40 -9.97 -7.13
CA ASN A 38 0.52 -9.80 -8.57
C ASN A 38 1.21 -11.00 -9.24
N MET A 39 2.23 -11.59 -8.60
CA MET A 39 2.88 -12.78 -9.14
C MET A 39 1.91 -13.98 -9.21
N ALA A 40 1.05 -14.15 -8.20
CA ALA A 40 0.00 -15.17 -8.23
C ALA A 40 -1.03 -14.91 -9.35
N LEU A 41 -1.41 -13.64 -9.57
CA LEU A 41 -2.32 -13.26 -10.65
C LEU A 41 -1.70 -13.51 -12.04
N VAL A 42 -0.42 -13.23 -12.22
CA VAL A 42 0.29 -13.54 -13.49
C VAL A 42 0.28 -15.04 -13.77
N GLN A 43 0.51 -15.89 -12.75
CA GLN A 43 0.42 -17.34 -12.92
C GLN A 43 -0.99 -17.78 -13.33
N GLU A 44 -2.03 -17.18 -12.73
CA GLU A 44 -3.42 -17.45 -13.10
C GLU A 44 -3.70 -17.05 -14.57
N GLU A 45 -3.23 -15.87 -15.00
CA GLU A 45 -3.38 -15.40 -16.39
C GLU A 45 -2.68 -16.30 -17.39
N MET A 46 -1.47 -16.76 -17.08
CA MET A 46 -0.76 -17.75 -17.92
C MET A 46 -1.56 -19.05 -18.03
N GLY A 47 -2.17 -19.50 -16.92
CA GLY A 47 -3.07 -20.66 -16.92
C GLY A 47 -4.32 -20.46 -17.77
N LEU A 48 -4.89 -19.26 -17.80
CA LEU A 48 -6.04 -18.93 -18.64
C LEU A 48 -5.70 -19.02 -20.13
N LEU A 49 -4.53 -18.53 -20.53
CA LEU A 49 -4.06 -18.63 -21.93
C LEU A 49 -3.92 -20.09 -22.36
N THR A 50 -3.22 -20.90 -21.56
CA THR A 50 -3.07 -22.34 -21.84
C THR A 50 -4.43 -23.04 -21.97
N GLN A 51 -5.40 -22.69 -21.13
CA GLN A 51 -6.73 -23.32 -21.15
C GLN A 51 -7.56 -22.97 -22.38
N VAL A 52 -7.52 -21.71 -22.82
CA VAL A 52 -8.32 -21.27 -23.98
C VAL A 52 -7.71 -21.73 -25.31
N GLU A 53 -6.39 -21.91 -25.36
CA GLU A 53 -5.68 -22.37 -26.56
C GLU A 53 -5.82 -23.88 -26.82
N MET A 54 -6.21 -24.68 -25.82
CA MET A 54 -6.44 -26.11 -26.02
C MET A 54 -7.68 -26.39 -26.88
N PRO A 55 -7.67 -27.46 -27.71
CA PRO A 55 -8.87 -27.90 -28.42
C PRO A 55 -10.04 -28.15 -27.48
N GLY A 56 -11.19 -27.52 -27.74
CA GLY A 56 -12.36 -27.59 -26.86
C GLY A 56 -12.32 -26.64 -25.65
N GLY A 57 -11.32 -25.75 -25.58
CA GLY A 57 -11.24 -24.70 -24.57
C GLY A 57 -12.46 -23.76 -24.59
N SER A 58 -12.95 -23.40 -23.40
CA SER A 58 -14.13 -22.53 -23.26
C SER A 58 -13.72 -21.06 -23.23
N VAL A 59 -14.09 -20.33 -24.28
CA VAL A 59 -13.93 -18.86 -24.35
C VAL A 59 -14.78 -18.16 -23.29
N GLU A 60 -15.97 -18.67 -22.99
CA GLU A 60 -16.84 -18.10 -21.96
C GLU A 60 -16.18 -18.16 -20.57
N SER A 61 -15.61 -19.32 -20.21
CA SER A 61 -14.87 -19.49 -18.95
C SER A 61 -13.65 -18.58 -18.89
N TYR A 62 -12.92 -18.45 -20.00
CA TYR A 62 -11.78 -17.53 -20.12
C TYR A 62 -12.20 -16.08 -19.83
N VAL A 63 -13.27 -15.58 -20.46
CA VAL A 63 -13.75 -14.20 -20.27
C VAL A 63 -14.14 -13.94 -18.82
N ILE A 64 -14.94 -14.83 -18.22
CA ILE A 64 -15.41 -14.66 -16.83
C ILE A 64 -14.23 -14.65 -15.85
N ARG A 65 -13.25 -15.54 -16.04
CA ARG A 65 -12.12 -15.63 -15.12
C ARG A 65 -11.12 -14.50 -15.33
N LEU A 66 -10.89 -14.07 -16.58
CA LEU A 66 -10.05 -12.91 -16.86
C LEU A 66 -10.63 -11.65 -16.22
N ASP A 67 -11.94 -11.41 -16.33
CA ASP A 67 -12.60 -10.27 -15.67
C ASP A 67 -12.36 -10.27 -14.15
N ARG A 68 -12.48 -11.43 -13.49
CA ARG A 68 -12.17 -11.56 -12.05
C ARG A 68 -10.71 -11.23 -11.73
N VAL A 69 -9.76 -11.66 -12.54
CA VAL A 69 -8.35 -11.29 -12.37
C VAL A 69 -8.16 -9.78 -12.49
N LEU A 70 -8.78 -9.16 -13.49
CA LEU A 70 -8.69 -7.72 -13.69
C LEU A 70 -9.31 -6.93 -12.53
N GLN A 71 -10.47 -7.37 -12.01
CA GLN A 71 -11.08 -6.76 -10.82
C GLN A 71 -10.15 -6.81 -9.61
N ARG A 72 -9.52 -7.96 -9.34
CA ARG A 72 -8.54 -8.11 -8.25
C ARG A 72 -7.33 -7.19 -8.42
N LYS A 73 -6.84 -7.00 -9.65
CA LYS A 73 -5.76 -6.05 -9.94
C LYS A 73 -6.18 -4.61 -9.63
N ILE A 74 -7.38 -4.21 -10.04
CA ILE A 74 -7.92 -2.87 -9.78
C ILE A 74 -8.04 -2.62 -8.27
N GLU A 75 -8.63 -3.56 -7.53
CA GLU A 75 -8.77 -3.47 -6.08
C GLU A 75 -7.41 -3.35 -5.38
N SER A 76 -6.45 -4.18 -5.76
CA SER A 76 -5.10 -4.18 -5.18
C SER A 76 -4.36 -2.87 -5.44
N VAL A 77 -4.43 -2.35 -6.67
CA VAL A 77 -3.86 -1.05 -7.03
C VAL A 77 -4.52 0.09 -6.26
N ASN A 78 -5.84 0.10 -6.16
CA ASN A 78 -6.56 1.13 -5.43
C ASN A 78 -6.19 1.15 -3.95
N LYS A 79 -6.07 -0.02 -3.33
CA LYS A 79 -5.63 -0.16 -1.94
C LYS A 79 -4.25 0.43 -1.71
N LEU A 80 -3.26 0.12 -2.56
CA LEU A 80 -1.92 0.68 -2.40
C LEU A 80 -1.92 2.20 -2.65
N ARG A 81 -2.68 2.68 -3.64
CA ARG A 81 -2.81 4.12 -3.93
C ARG A 81 -3.42 4.91 -2.78
N GLU A 82 -4.42 4.36 -2.10
CA GLU A 82 -5.02 4.98 -0.91
C GLU A 82 -3.98 5.12 0.20
N ARG A 83 -3.25 4.05 0.52
CA ARG A 83 -2.16 4.08 1.51
C ARG A 83 -1.06 5.08 1.16
N LEU A 84 -0.67 5.15 -0.11
CA LEU A 84 0.29 6.15 -0.59
C LEU A 84 -0.23 7.58 -0.42
N SER A 85 -1.51 7.82 -0.71
CA SER A 85 -2.13 9.14 -0.55
C SER A 85 -2.18 9.57 0.90
N GLU A 86 -2.56 8.67 1.81
CA GLU A 86 -2.56 8.91 3.26
C GLU A 86 -1.17 9.27 3.76
N PHE A 87 -0.17 8.48 3.39
CA PHE A 87 1.22 8.69 3.81
C PHE A 87 1.78 10.01 3.26
N GLN A 88 1.53 10.32 1.99
CA GLN A 88 1.92 11.60 1.39
C GLN A 88 1.29 12.81 2.10
N GLN A 89 0.04 12.70 2.54
CA GLN A 89 -0.62 13.76 3.29
C GLN A 89 0.08 13.99 4.64
N ARG A 90 0.40 12.93 5.36
CA ARG A 90 1.09 13.03 6.67
C ARG A 90 2.50 13.57 6.57
N LEU A 91 3.26 13.20 5.53
CA LEU A 91 4.58 13.79 5.26
C LEU A 91 4.50 15.31 5.03
N LYS A 92 3.46 15.80 4.33
CA LYS A 92 3.26 17.25 4.13
C LYS A 92 2.90 17.98 5.42
N GLU A 93 2.10 17.35 6.27
CA GLU A 93 1.74 17.90 7.59
C GLU A 93 2.97 18.03 8.49
N GLU A 94 3.83 17.00 8.52
CA GLU A 94 5.11 17.03 9.23
C GLU A 94 6.00 18.18 8.70
N GLU A 95 6.19 18.28 7.39
CA GLU A 95 7.06 19.30 6.79
C GLU A 95 6.57 20.72 7.13
N THR A 96 5.26 20.93 7.13
CA THR A 96 4.63 22.23 7.45
C THR A 96 4.80 22.58 8.93
N LEU A 97 4.60 21.62 9.82
CA LEU A 97 4.82 21.79 11.26
C LEU A 97 6.30 22.08 11.57
N SER A 98 7.21 21.35 10.92
CA SER A 98 8.65 21.53 11.04
C SER A 98 9.12 22.91 10.56
N LYS A 99 8.53 23.45 9.48
CA LYS A 99 8.81 24.83 9.01
C LYS A 99 8.26 25.88 9.97
N THR A 100 7.04 25.73 10.45
CA THR A 100 6.40 26.66 11.40
C THR A 100 7.14 26.71 12.73
N ARG A 101 7.73 25.58 13.18
CA ARG A 101 8.51 25.48 14.42
C ARG A 101 9.90 26.11 14.34
N ARG A 102 10.40 26.42 13.14
CA ARG A 102 11.70 27.08 12.91
C ARG A 102 11.61 28.61 12.80
N LEU A 103 10.39 29.16 12.74
CA LEU A 103 10.10 30.60 12.73
C LEU A 103 9.70 31.06 14.14
#